data_AF-C2EJN8-F1
#
_entry.id   AF-C2EJN8-F1
#
_cell.length_a   1.000
_cell.length_b   1.000
_cell.length_c   1.000
_cell.angle_alpha   90.00
_cell.angle_beta   90.00
_cell.angle_gamma   90.00
#
_symmetry.space_group_name_H-M   'P 1'
#
loop_
_entity.id
_entity.type
_entity.pdbx_description
1 polymer ?
#
loop_
_entity_poly.entity_id
_entity_poly.type
_entity_poly.pdbx_seq_one_letter_code
_entity_poly.pdbx_strand_id
1 'polypeptide(L)'
;MGIMLAGAILGSKRGFLSVIIFLLLVAVGLPLMTGGRGGVAVFVGATAGYIYAYPFAAALIGYGLKKFSHSNFWLELLIVWVVGVIFIDVLGTIGLTAIAHMPFMKALISNLVFIPGDTIKALVVVLIYRRLKKMNIVEA
;
A
#
# COMPACT_ATOMS: atom_id res chain seq x y z
N MET A 1 -0.31 5.95 -1.68
CA MET A 1 0.94 6.75 -1.57
C MET A 1 1.68 6.46 -0.26
N GLY A 2 1.14 6.83 0.90
CA GLY A 2 1.85 6.69 2.19
C GLY A 2 2.37 5.27 2.47
N ILE A 3 1.55 4.25 2.25
CA ILE A 3 1.94 2.84 2.44
C ILE A 3 3.09 2.42 1.49
N MET A 4 3.00 2.79 0.22
CA MET A 4 4.04 2.52 -0.77
C MET A 4 5.36 3.21 -0.41
N LEU A 5 5.30 4.48 0.03
CA LEU A 5 6.46 5.25 0.47
C LEU A 5 7.08 4.68 1.75
N ALA A 6 6.25 4.24 2.72
CA ALA A 6 6.74 3.62 3.95
C ALA A 6 7.59 2.37 3.63
N GLY A 7 7.11 1.52 2.72
CA GLY A 7 7.88 0.38 2.24
C GLY A 7 9.16 0.79 1.49
N ALA A 8 9.04 1.74 0.56
CA ALA A 8 10.15 2.14 -0.30
C ALA A 8 11.28 2.87 0.45
N ILE A 9 10.95 3.70 1.45
CA ILE A 9 11.92 4.54 2.15
C ILE A 9 12.47 3.85 3.40
N LEU A 10 11.62 3.19 4.18
CA LEU A 10 12.03 2.60 5.46
C LEU A 10 12.49 1.14 5.32
N GLY A 11 12.25 0.53 4.15
CA GLY A 11 12.51 -0.88 3.90
C GLY A 11 11.49 -1.81 4.56
N SER A 12 11.69 -3.12 4.40
CA SER A 12 10.66 -4.12 4.73
C SER A 12 10.21 -4.11 6.19
N LYS A 13 11.15 -4.21 7.14
CA LYS A 13 10.84 -4.31 8.58
C LYS A 13 10.26 -3.00 9.15
N ARG A 14 10.96 -1.88 8.93
CA ARG A 14 10.54 -0.58 9.47
C ARG A 14 9.29 -0.06 8.77
N GLY A 15 9.13 -0.31 7.47
CA GLY A 15 7.91 -0.02 6.72
C GLY A 15 6.70 -0.76 7.27
N PHE A 16 6.81 -2.08 7.47
CA PHE A 16 5.76 -2.89 8.11
C PHE A 16 5.36 -2.35 9.48
N LEU A 17 6.35 -2.13 10.37
CA LEU A 17 6.08 -1.63 11.72
C LEU A 17 5.45 -0.23 11.72
N SER A 18 5.89 0.66 10.83
CA SER A 18 5.32 2.01 10.71
C SER A 18 3.84 1.96 10.32
N VAL A 19 3.48 1.06 9.39
CA VAL A 19 2.07 0.89 8.99
C VAL A 19 1.27 0.23 10.10
N ILE A 20 1.82 -0.75 10.84
CA ILE A 20 1.14 -1.32 12.01
C ILE A 20 0.86 -0.26 13.07
N ILE A 21 1.84 0.58 13.41
CA ILE A 21 1.66 1.68 14.37
C ILE A 21 0.57 2.64 13.87
N PHE A 22 0.61 3.02 12.59
CA PHE A 22 -0.45 3.83 11.98
C PHE A 22 -1.85 3.20 12.14
N LEU A 23 -1.98 1.89 11.89
CA LEU A 23 -3.25 1.19 12.05
C LEU A 23 -3.69 1.07 13.51
N LEU A 24 -2.77 0.88 14.46
CA LEU A 24 -3.09 0.89 15.88
C LEU A 24 -3.62 2.25 16.34
N LEU A 25 -3.01 3.34 15.86
CA LEU A 25 -3.47 4.70 16.12
C LEU A 25 -4.89 4.93 15.58
N VAL A 26 -5.17 4.45 14.36
CA VAL A 26 -6.52 4.43 13.79
C VAL A 26 -7.47 3.62 14.67
N ALA A 27 -7.07 2.43 15.12
CA ALA A 27 -7.91 1.53 15.93
C ALA A 27 -8.31 2.15 17.28
N VAL A 28 -7.42 2.91 17.92
CA VAL A 28 -7.68 3.65 19.16
C VAL A 28 -8.66 4.82 18.96
N GLY A 29 -8.94 5.21 17.72
CA GLY A 29 -9.97 6.20 17.40
C GLY A 29 -9.45 7.48 16.74
N LEU A 30 -8.14 7.56 16.45
CA LEU A 30 -7.60 8.76 15.82
C LEU A 30 -8.12 8.90 14.37
N PRO A 31 -8.54 10.09 13.94
CA PRO A 31 -9.17 10.32 12.62
C PRO A 31 -8.13 10.41 11.50
N LEU A 32 -7.29 9.38 11.35
CA LEU A 32 -6.16 9.37 10.41
C LEU A 32 -6.50 8.74 9.05
N MET A 33 -7.66 8.08 8.93
CA MET A 33 -8.12 7.54 7.66
C MET A 33 -8.80 8.64 6.83
N THR A 34 -8.94 8.37 5.53
CA THR A 34 -9.59 9.29 4.59
C THR A 34 -10.99 9.68 5.06
N GLY A 35 -11.32 10.98 4.94
CA GLY A 35 -12.57 11.53 5.43
C GLY A 35 -12.65 11.69 6.96
N GLY A 36 -11.51 11.69 7.67
CA GLY A 36 -11.47 11.88 9.12
C GLY A 36 -11.98 10.66 9.90
N ARG A 37 -11.92 9.48 9.31
CA ARG A 37 -12.42 8.23 9.91
C ARG A 37 -11.38 7.63 10.87
N GLY A 38 -11.87 6.99 11.93
CA GLY A 38 -11.07 6.30 12.93
C GLY A 38 -11.91 5.24 13.66
N GLY A 39 -11.26 4.51 14.54
CA GLY A 39 -11.86 3.49 15.40
C GLY A 39 -11.94 2.10 14.77
N VAL A 40 -12.32 1.13 15.60
CA VAL A 40 -12.41 -0.30 15.23
C VAL A 40 -13.37 -0.54 14.06
N ALA A 41 -14.40 0.28 13.92
CA ALA A 41 -15.38 0.18 12.82
C ALA A 41 -14.73 0.22 11.42
N VAL A 42 -13.59 0.89 11.27
CA VAL A 42 -12.85 0.97 9.99
C VAL A 42 -12.29 -0.40 9.57
N PHE A 43 -12.01 -1.28 10.54
CA PHE A 43 -11.42 -2.61 10.33
C PHE A 43 -12.45 -3.72 10.05
N VAL A 44 -13.74 -3.42 10.16
CA VAL A 44 -14.84 -4.37 9.91
C VAL A 44 -15.78 -3.90 8.79
N GLY A 45 -15.46 -2.78 8.13
CA GLY A 45 -16.24 -2.26 7.02
C GLY A 45 -15.81 -2.80 5.65
N ALA A 46 -16.51 -2.37 4.59
CA ALA A 46 -16.24 -2.76 3.20
C ALA A 46 -14.78 -2.54 2.75
N THR A 47 -14.07 -1.57 3.36
CA THR A 47 -12.67 -1.24 3.04
C THR A 47 -11.64 -2.05 3.85
N ALA A 48 -12.07 -2.95 4.73
CA ALA A 48 -11.18 -3.66 5.63
C ALA A 48 -10.12 -4.50 4.90
N GLY A 49 -10.49 -5.12 3.77
CA GLY A 49 -9.55 -5.91 2.96
C GLY A 49 -8.31 -5.12 2.51
N TYR A 50 -8.50 -3.86 2.11
CA TYR A 50 -7.39 -2.98 1.75
C TYR A 50 -6.53 -2.64 2.97
N ILE A 51 -7.18 -2.33 4.09
CA ILE A 51 -6.51 -1.93 5.34
C ILE A 51 -5.60 -3.05 5.85
N TYR A 52 -6.09 -4.29 5.85
CA TYR A 52 -5.30 -5.45 6.25
C TYR A 52 -4.16 -5.76 5.27
N ALA A 53 -4.27 -5.36 4.00
CA ALA A 53 -3.20 -5.50 3.02
C ALA A 53 -2.03 -4.53 3.27
N TYR A 54 -2.29 -3.36 3.86
CA TYR A 54 -1.31 -2.26 3.92
C TYR A 54 0.03 -2.63 4.59
N PRO A 55 0.09 -3.29 5.77
CA PRO A 55 1.36 -3.63 6.39
C PRO A 55 2.19 -4.55 5.52
N PHE A 56 1.56 -5.57 4.94
CA PHE A 56 2.22 -6.54 4.06
C PHE A 56 2.69 -5.90 2.76
N ALA A 57 1.90 -4.99 2.17
CA ALA A 57 2.29 -4.25 0.99
C ALA A 57 3.55 -3.41 1.25
N ALA A 58 3.63 -2.70 2.38
CA ALA A 58 4.84 -1.97 2.76
C ALA A 58 6.05 -2.90 2.94
N ALA A 59 5.87 -4.04 3.61
CA ALA A 59 6.93 -5.03 3.78
C ALA A 59 7.45 -5.60 2.44
N LEU A 60 6.54 -5.95 1.54
CA LEU A 60 6.84 -6.55 0.24
C LEU A 60 7.49 -5.54 -0.71
N ILE A 61 7.03 -4.29 -0.75
CA ILE A 61 7.67 -3.21 -1.51
C ILE A 61 9.11 -3.01 -1.04
N GLY A 62 9.30 -2.85 0.27
CA GLY A 62 10.63 -2.64 0.84
C GLY A 62 11.57 -3.83 0.61
N TYR A 63 11.05 -5.06 0.68
CA TYR A 63 11.82 -6.26 0.38
C TYR A 63 12.22 -6.32 -1.10
N GLY A 64 11.28 -6.08 -2.02
CA GLY A 64 11.54 -6.09 -3.46
C GLY A 64 12.56 -5.04 -3.87
N LEU A 65 12.38 -3.79 -3.44
CA LEU A 65 13.30 -2.69 -3.79
C LEU A 65 14.71 -2.86 -3.20
N LYS A 66 14.83 -3.50 -2.03
CA LYS A 66 16.12 -3.90 -1.45
C LYS A 66 16.79 -5.00 -2.25
N LYS A 67 16.06 -6.09 -2.54
CA LYS A 67 16.59 -7.23 -3.29
C LYS A 67 17.06 -6.85 -4.69
N PHE A 68 16.38 -5.88 -5.31
CA PHE A 68 16.65 -5.37 -6.66
C PHE A 68 17.20 -3.94 -6.63
N SER A 69 18.06 -3.65 -5.65
CA SER A 69 18.56 -2.29 -5.39
C SER A 69 19.32 -1.67 -6.56
N HIS A 70 20.01 -2.44 -7.39
CA HIS A 70 20.76 -1.93 -8.55
C HIS A 70 20.00 -2.00 -9.87
N SER A 71 18.67 -2.21 -9.82
CA SER A 71 17.86 -2.40 -11.02
C SER A 71 17.45 -1.09 -11.70
N ASN A 72 16.90 -1.21 -12.90
CA ASN A 72 16.42 -0.07 -13.67
C ASN A 72 15.08 0.46 -13.13
N PHE A 73 14.69 1.64 -13.63
CA PHE A 73 13.47 2.33 -13.19
C PHE A 73 12.23 1.46 -13.36
N TRP A 74 12.16 0.72 -14.46
CA TRP A 74 11.02 -0.09 -14.83
C TRP A 74 10.79 -1.27 -13.88
N LEU A 75 11.85 -1.92 -13.40
CA LEU A 75 11.70 -3.01 -12.43
C LEU A 75 11.23 -2.49 -11.06
N GLU A 76 11.77 -1.36 -10.60
CA GLU A 76 11.30 -0.72 -9.36
C GLU A 76 9.84 -0.30 -9.45
N LEU A 77 9.44 0.28 -10.59
CA LEU A 77 8.05 0.61 -10.88
C LEU A 77 7.17 -0.63 -10.89
N LEU A 78 7.60 -1.71 -11.54
CA LEU A 78 6.86 -2.96 -11.56
C LEU A 78 6.65 -3.52 -10.15
N ILE A 79 7.69 -3.52 -9.31
CA ILE A 79 7.60 -3.97 -7.91
C ILE A 79 6.59 -3.12 -7.12
N VAL A 80 6.73 -1.79 -7.17
CA VAL A 80 5.84 -0.88 -6.45
C VAL A 80 4.41 -0.97 -6.99
N TRP A 81 4.23 -1.14 -8.30
CA TRP A 81 2.92 -1.21 -8.93
C TRP A 81 2.21 -2.53 -8.63
N VAL A 82 2.89 -3.66 -8.79
CA VAL A 82 2.31 -4.98 -8.50
C VAL A 82 1.93 -5.08 -7.03
N VAL A 83 2.79 -4.65 -6.11
CA VAL A 83 2.52 -4.79 -4.67
C VAL A 83 1.62 -3.67 -4.14
N GLY A 84 1.84 -2.44 -4.58
CA GLY A 84 1.11 -1.28 -4.09
C GLY A 84 -0.25 -1.07 -4.75
N VAL A 85 -0.50 -1.68 -5.91
CA VAL A 85 -1.78 -1.58 -6.62
C VAL A 85 -2.44 -2.95 -6.65
N ILE A 86 -1.91 -3.89 -7.43
CA ILE A 86 -2.58 -5.18 -7.67
C ILE A 86 -2.80 -5.98 -6.38
N PHE A 87 -1.76 -6.14 -5.56
CA PHE A 87 -1.88 -6.92 -4.32
C PHE A 87 -2.87 -6.28 -3.33
N ILE A 88 -2.85 -4.96 -3.18
CA ILE A 88 -3.79 -4.25 -2.32
C ILE A 88 -5.23 -4.37 -2.86
N ASP A 89 -5.44 -4.17 -4.16
CA ASP A 89 -6.76 -4.24 -4.80
C ASP A 89 -7.35 -5.64 -4.78
N VAL A 90 -6.52 -6.68 -4.96
CA VAL A 90 -6.97 -8.08 -4.86
C VAL A 90 -7.45 -8.39 -3.44
N LEU A 91 -6.68 -8.04 -2.41
CA LEU A 91 -7.11 -8.24 -1.01
C LEU A 91 -8.32 -7.36 -0.65
N GLY A 92 -8.39 -6.15 -1.21
CA GLY A 92 -9.55 -5.28 -1.13
C GLY A 92 -10.81 -5.89 -1.75
N THR A 93 -10.69 -6.49 -2.94
CA THR A 93 -11.76 -7.23 -3.62
C THR A 93 -12.30 -8.35 -2.76
N ILE A 94 -11.41 -9.14 -2.14
CA ILE A 94 -11.79 -10.22 -1.22
C ILE A 94 -12.59 -9.65 -0.04
N GLY A 95 -12.14 -8.53 0.53
CA GLY A 95 -12.87 -7.83 1.60
C GLY A 95 -14.26 -7.34 1.18
N LEU A 96 -14.37 -6.74 -0.02
CA LEU A 96 -15.66 -6.29 -0.58
C LEU A 96 -16.63 -7.45 -0.76
N THR A 97 -16.16 -8.58 -1.27
CA THR A 97 -17.02 -9.76 -1.46
C THR A 97 -17.41 -10.40 -0.13
N ALA A 98 -16.47 -10.51 0.82
CA ALA A 98 -16.72 -11.16 2.10
C ALA A 98 -17.60 -10.32 3.05
N ILE A 99 -17.42 -9.00 3.07
CA ILE A 99 -18.06 -8.11 4.06
C ILE A 99 -19.26 -7.37 3.46
N ALA A 100 -19.14 -6.86 2.24
CA ALA A 100 -20.21 -6.10 1.60
C ALA A 100 -21.12 -6.97 0.71
N HIS A 101 -20.90 -8.29 0.70
CA HIS A 101 -21.64 -9.28 -0.11
C HIS A 101 -21.72 -8.91 -1.60
N MET A 102 -20.72 -8.17 -2.09
CA MET A 102 -20.65 -7.77 -3.49
C MET A 102 -20.17 -8.95 -4.36
N PRO A 103 -20.86 -9.29 -5.46
CA PRO A 103 -20.41 -10.34 -6.36
C PRO A 103 -18.96 -10.10 -6.80
N PHE A 104 -18.12 -11.15 -6.75
CA PHE A 104 -16.68 -11.04 -7.00
C PHE A 104 -16.34 -10.30 -8.29
N MET A 105 -17.01 -10.61 -9.39
CA MET A 105 -16.80 -9.93 -10.68
C MET A 105 -17.12 -8.44 -10.61
N LYS A 106 -18.18 -8.04 -9.89
CA LYS A 106 -18.52 -6.62 -9.70
C LYS A 106 -17.47 -5.93 -8.84
N ALA A 107 -17.01 -6.57 -7.76
CA ALA A 107 -15.97 -6.03 -6.89
C ALA A 107 -14.65 -5.82 -7.66
N LEU A 108 -14.28 -6.77 -8.52
CA LEU A 108 -13.11 -6.64 -9.38
C LEU A 108 -13.24 -5.47 -10.36
N ILE A 109 -14.38 -5.34 -11.04
CA ILE A 109 -14.64 -4.24 -11.97
C ILE A 109 -14.62 -2.90 -11.24
N SER A 110 -15.16 -2.81 -10.02
CA SER A 110 -15.13 -1.57 -9.25
C SER A 110 -13.70 -1.12 -8.90
N ASN A 111 -12.77 -2.06 -8.73
CA ASN A 111 -11.38 -1.74 -8.45
C ASN A 111 -10.61 -1.20 -9.66
N LEU A 112 -11.08 -1.46 -10.89
CA LEU A 112 -10.44 -0.93 -12.11
C LEU A 112 -10.42 0.61 -12.13
N VAL A 113 -11.36 1.26 -11.43
CA VAL A 113 -11.39 2.74 -11.28
C VAL A 113 -10.17 3.25 -10.52
N PHE A 114 -9.56 2.46 -9.64
CA PHE A 114 -8.38 2.87 -8.86
C PHE A 114 -7.08 2.76 -9.64
N ILE A 115 -7.01 1.87 -10.65
CA ILE A 115 -5.79 1.57 -11.40
C ILE A 115 -5.12 2.82 -11.99
N PRO A 116 -5.82 3.74 -12.71
CA PRO A 116 -5.15 4.90 -13.28
C PRO A 116 -4.51 5.80 -12.21
N GLY A 117 -5.25 6.08 -11.14
CA GLY A 117 -4.76 6.91 -10.03
C GLY A 117 -3.62 6.25 -9.29
N ASP A 118 -3.71 4.96 -9.02
CA ASP A 118 -2.69 4.21 -8.29
C ASP A 118 -1.42 3.95 -9.11
N THR A 119 -1.55 3.89 -10.44
CA THR A 119 -0.40 3.89 -11.36
C THR A 119 0.38 5.20 -11.27
N ILE A 120 -0.32 6.35 -11.26
CA ILE A 120 0.31 7.66 -11.08
C ILE A 120 1.00 7.73 -9.72
N LYS A 121 0.37 7.23 -8.66
CA LYS A 121 0.96 7.15 -7.31
C LYS A 121 2.23 6.29 -7.32
N ALA A 122 2.21 5.12 -7.96
CA ALA A 122 3.37 4.24 -8.04
C ALA A 122 4.55 4.91 -8.77
N LEU A 123 4.29 5.61 -9.88
CA LEU A 123 5.28 6.41 -10.59
C LEU A 123 5.92 7.46 -9.68
N VAL A 124 5.10 8.24 -8.96
CA VAL A 124 5.58 9.26 -8.02
C VAL A 124 6.42 8.64 -6.90
N VAL A 125 6.02 7.50 -6.34
CA VAL A 125 6.82 6.79 -5.32
C VAL A 125 8.20 6.44 -5.83
N VAL A 126 8.31 5.86 -7.02
CA VAL A 126 9.62 5.44 -7.55
C VAL A 126 10.52 6.64 -7.84
N LEU A 127 9.95 7.73 -8.36
CA LEU A 127 10.70 8.98 -8.56
C LEU A 127 11.25 9.52 -7.24
N ILE A 128 10.44 9.56 -6.18
CA ILE A 128 10.84 9.98 -4.84
C ILE A 128 11.91 9.04 -4.27
N TYR A 129 11.66 7.72 -4.31
CA TYR A 129 12.58 6.70 -3.82
C TYR A 129 13.96 6.84 -4.47
N ARG A 130 14.03 6.95 -5.80
CA ARG A 130 15.29 7.13 -6.52
C ARG A 130 15.99 8.43 -6.16
N ARG A 131 15.24 9.52 -5.99
CA ARG A 131 15.82 10.80 -5.59
C ARG A 131 16.46 10.70 -4.20
N LEU A 132 15.75 10.11 -3.24
CA LEU A 132 16.26 9.92 -1.87
C LEU A 132 17.44 8.93 -1.81
N LYS A 133 17.40 7.88 -2.63
CA LYS A 133 18.50 6.94 -2.77
C LYS A 133 19.78 7.61 -3.30
N LYS A 134 19.66 8.50 -4.29
CA LYS A 134 20.79 9.31 -4.79
C LYS A 134 21.37 10.25 -3.73
N MET A 135 20.57 10.64 -2.74
CA MET A 135 21.00 11.49 -1.62
C MET A 135 21.53 10.69 -0.42
N ASN A 136 21.69 9.37 -0.54
CA ASN A 136 22.12 8.46 0.54
C ASN A 136 21.21 8.50 1.79
N ILE A 137 19.94 8.88 1.63
CA ILE A 137 18.96 8.89 2.74
C ILE A 137 18.36 7.49 2.96
N VAL A 138 18.27 6.70 1.90
CA VAL A 138 17.72 5.34 1.95
C VAL A 138 18.85 4.33 1.92
N GLU A 139 18.98 3.55 2.99
CA GLU A 139 19.88 2.40 3.06
C GLU A 139 19.27 1.26 2.21
N ALA A 140 19.79 1.08 1.00
CA ALA A 140 19.37 -0.01 0.10
C ALA A 140 19.76 -1.38 0.67
#